data_AF-A0A7C2C2S0-F1
#
_entry.id   AF-A0A7C2C2S0-F1
#
_cell.length_a   1.000
_cell.length_b   1.000
_cell.length_c   1.000
_cell.angle_alpha   90.00
_cell.angle_beta   90.00
_cell.angle_gamma   90.00
#
_symmetry.space_group_name_H-M   'P 1'
#
loop_
_entity.id
_entity.type
_entity.pdbx_description
1 polymer ?
#
loop_
_entity_poly.entity_id
_entity_poly.type
_entity_poly.pdbx_seq_one_letter_code
_entity_poly.pdbx_strand_id
1 'polypeptide(L)'
;MQEKELEALVAERWRMALILTGAMLLIYLGFVLLVAYAKEFMGSQIVPGLSWGILLGALVIVSAWVLNWIYTRWANAYYDERVKRILGR
;
A
#
# COMPACT_ATOMS: atom_id res chain seq x y z
N MET A 1 -7.25 31.63 12.12
CA MET A 1 -6.45 30.63 12.88
C MET A 1 -6.94 29.21 12.61
N GLN A 2 -8.26 28.92 12.67
CA GLN A 2 -8.81 27.59 12.37
C GLN A 2 -8.57 27.07 10.94
N GLU A 3 -8.60 27.92 9.91
CA GLU A 3 -8.33 27.48 8.52
C GLU A 3 -6.91 26.93 8.31
N LYS A 4 -5.89 27.56 8.93
CA LYS A 4 -4.50 27.11 8.79
C LYS A 4 -4.23 25.73 9.42
N GLU A 5 -4.92 25.39 10.51
CA GLU A 5 -4.82 24.06 11.14
C GLU A 5 -5.52 22.98 10.31
N LEU A 6 -6.64 23.32 9.66
CA LEU A 6 -7.34 22.46 8.70
C LEU A 6 -6.48 22.20 7.45
N GLU A 7 -5.85 23.24 6.90
CA GLU A 7 -4.93 23.09 5.76
C GLU A 7 -3.71 22.22 6.09
N ALA A 8 -3.13 22.39 7.29
CA ALA A 8 -2.02 21.55 7.74
C ALA A 8 -2.42 20.07 7.89
N LEU A 9 -3.63 19.79 8.40
CA LEU A 9 -4.20 18.44 8.46
C LEU A 9 -4.37 17.81 7.08
N VAL A 10 -4.90 18.58 6.13
CA VAL A 10 -5.13 18.11 4.77
C VAL A 10 -3.80 17.82 4.07
N ALA A 11 -2.78 18.66 4.26
CA ALA A 11 -1.45 18.45 3.67
C ALA A 11 -0.76 17.17 4.18
N GLU A 12 -0.86 16.87 5.47
CA GLU A 12 -0.30 15.63 6.03
C GLU A 12 -1.00 14.37 5.53
N ARG A 13 -2.33 14.44 5.41
CA ARG A 13 -3.16 13.35 4.89
C ARG A 13 -2.84 13.08 3.41
N TRP A 14 -2.61 14.14 2.63
CA TRP A 14 -2.16 14.05 1.25
C TRP A 14 -0.79 13.40 1.10
N ARG A 15 0.18 13.76 1.95
CA ARG A 15 1.53 13.16 1.90
C ARG A 15 1.46 11.63 2.08
N MET A 16 0.60 11.17 2.99
CA MET A 16 0.47 9.74 3.28
C MET A 16 -0.34 9.00 2.22
N ALA A 17 -1.38 9.62 1.67
CA ALA A 17 -2.05 9.12 0.48
C ALA A 17 -1.06 8.99 -0.70
N LEU A 18 -0.16 9.95 -0.88
CA LEU A 18 0.86 9.93 -1.93
C LEU A 18 1.87 8.79 -1.74
N ILE A 19 2.35 8.58 -0.51
CA ILE A 19 3.29 7.49 -0.19
C ILE A 19 2.64 6.13 -0.46
N LEU A 20 1.40 5.93 -0.04
CA LEU A 20 0.69 4.66 -0.24
C LEU A 20 0.35 4.41 -1.71
N THR A 21 -0.06 5.47 -2.42
CA THR A 21 -0.28 5.40 -3.86
C THR A 21 1.02 5.07 -4.59
N GLY A 22 2.13 5.71 -4.21
CA GLY A 22 3.46 5.42 -4.75
C GLY A 22 3.91 3.98 -4.47
N ALA A 23 3.69 3.47 -3.26
CA ALA A 23 4.01 2.10 -2.90
C ALA A 23 3.16 1.08 -3.69
N MET A 24 1.85 1.33 -3.82
CA MET A 24 0.95 0.50 -4.62
C MET A 24 1.37 0.49 -6.10
N LEU A 25 1.69 1.66 -6.66
CA LEU A 25 2.19 1.78 -8.02
C LEU A 25 3.51 1.03 -8.21
N LEU A 26 4.45 1.13 -7.27
CA LEU A 26 5.72 0.42 -7.32
C LEU A 26 5.53 -1.10 -7.36
N ILE A 27 4.67 -1.63 -6.50
CA ILE A 27 4.36 -3.07 -6.46
C ILE A 27 3.68 -3.51 -7.76
N TYR A 28 2.67 -2.74 -8.20
CA TYR A 28 1.93 -3.05 -9.42
C TYR A 28 2.82 -3.02 -10.66
N LEU A 29 3.59 -1.94 -10.85
CA LEU A 29 4.51 -1.81 -11.98
C LEU A 29 5.63 -2.84 -11.91
N GLY A 30 6.17 -3.12 -10.72
CA GLY A 30 7.18 -4.18 -10.53
C GLY A 30 6.66 -5.55 -10.94
N PHE A 31 5.41 -5.88 -10.57
CA PHE A 31 4.77 -7.12 -10.99
C PHE A 31 4.53 -7.16 -12.50
N VAL A 32 3.96 -6.10 -13.08
CA VAL A 32 3.72 -6.03 -14.52
C VAL A 32 5.02 -6.15 -15.32
N LEU A 33 6.11 -5.52 -14.86
CA LEU A 33 7.43 -5.66 -15.47
C LEU A 33 7.95 -7.10 -15.37
N LEU A 34 7.81 -7.78 -14.22
CA LEU A 34 8.18 -9.19 -14.11
C LEU A 34 7.36 -10.07 -15.08
N VAL A 35 6.05 -9.84 -15.16
CA VAL A 35 5.16 -10.56 -16.10
C VAL A 35 5.60 -10.33 -17.55
N ALA A 36 5.96 -9.09 -17.90
CA ALA A 36 6.28 -8.69 -19.27
C ALA A 36 7.66 -9.19 -19.72
N TYR A 37 8.69 -9.04 -18.89
CA TYR A 37 10.08 -9.34 -19.25
C TYR A 37 10.52 -10.75 -18.89
N ALA A 38 9.97 -11.34 -17.82
CA ALA A 38 10.39 -12.65 -17.30
C ALA A 38 9.33 -13.73 -17.54
N LYS A 39 8.69 -13.73 -18.72
CA LYS A 39 7.57 -14.63 -19.05
C LYS A 39 7.94 -16.11 -18.96
N GLU A 40 9.15 -16.48 -19.37
CA GLU A 40 9.66 -17.85 -19.26
C GLU A 40 9.87 -18.26 -17.79
N PHE A 41 10.40 -17.35 -16.96
CA PHE A 41 10.53 -17.57 -15.52
C PHE A 41 9.16 -17.70 -14.84
N MET A 42 8.22 -16.82 -15.18
CA MET A 42 6.85 -16.83 -14.68
C MET A 42 6.07 -18.08 -15.08
N GLY A 43 6.37 -18.64 -16.26
CA GLY A 43 5.80 -19.90 -16.74
C GLY A 43 6.48 -21.15 -16.18
N SER A 44 7.70 -21.03 -15.63
CA SER A 44 8.41 -22.18 -15.08
C SER A 44 7.71 -22.73 -13.85
N GLN A 45 7.55 -24.05 -13.83
CA GLN A 45 6.84 -24.77 -12.78
C GLN A 45 7.80 -25.06 -11.63
N ILE A 46 7.40 -24.66 -10.42
CA ILE A 46 8.10 -25.00 -9.17
C ILE A 46 7.69 -26.40 -8.73
N VAL A 47 6.39 -26.68 -8.82
CA VAL A 47 5.74 -27.94 -8.45
C VAL A 47 4.71 -28.24 -9.55
N PRO A 48 4.35 -29.51 -9.83
CA PRO A 48 3.30 -29.82 -10.79
C PRO A 48 2.03 -29.01 -10.49
N GLY A 49 1.64 -28.12 -11.41
CA GLY A 49 0.49 -27.23 -11.25
C GLY A 49 0.74 -25.88 -10.56
N LEU A 50 1.94 -25.61 -10.04
CA LEU A 50 2.33 -24.33 -9.44
C LEU A 50 3.50 -23.69 -10.20
N SER A 51 3.22 -22.58 -10.89
CA SER A 51 4.26 -21.76 -11.53
C SER A 51 4.71 -20.60 -10.65
N TRP A 52 5.89 -20.06 -10.94
CA TRP A 52 6.37 -18.83 -10.30
C TRP A 52 5.41 -17.65 -10.49
N GLY A 53 4.72 -17.58 -11.63
CA GLY A 53 3.71 -16.56 -11.88
C GLY A 53 2.55 -16.62 -10.89
N ILE A 54 2.06 -17.81 -10.55
CA ILE A 54 0.99 -17.99 -9.57
C ILE A 54 1.48 -17.57 -8.17
N LEU A 55 2.70 -18.01 -7.79
CA LEU A 55 3.28 -17.67 -6.50
C LEU A 55 3.51 -16.16 -6.34
N LEU A 56 4.09 -15.52 -7.35
CA LEU A 56 4.34 -14.07 -7.36
C LEU A 56 3.03 -13.27 -7.41
N GLY A 57 2.04 -13.72 -8.18
CA GLY A 57 0.71 -13.11 -8.19
C GLY A 57 0.04 -13.16 -6.82
N ALA A 58 0.12 -14.31 -6.13
CA ALA A 58 -0.36 -14.43 -4.75
C ALA A 58 0.40 -13.49 -3.80
N LEU A 59 1.72 -13.36 -3.96
CA LEU A 59 2.55 -12.46 -3.15
C LEU A 59 2.17 -10.99 -3.35
N VAL A 60 1.78 -10.58 -4.57
CA VAL A 60 1.26 -9.23 -4.84
C VAL A 60 -0.07 -9.00 -4.13
N ILE A 61 -0.98 -9.97 -4.14
CA ILE A 61 -2.25 -9.86 -3.41
C ILE A 61 -2.02 -9.70 -1.91
N VAL A 62 -1.13 -10.52 -1.34
CA VAL A 62 -0.74 -10.40 0.08
C VAL A 62 -0.12 -9.04 0.36
N SER A 63 0.74 -8.56 -0.54
CA SER A 63 1.36 -7.23 -0.42
C SER A 63 0.31 -6.11 -0.44
N ALA A 64 -0.71 -6.19 -1.30
CA ALA A 64 -1.81 -5.23 -1.32
C ALA A 64 -2.59 -5.22 0.01
N TRP A 65 -2.84 -6.39 0.60
CA TRP A 65 -3.44 -6.50 1.93
C TRP A 65 -2.56 -5.89 3.02
N VAL A 66 -1.25 -6.15 2.99
CA VAL A 66 -0.28 -5.59 3.94
C VAL A 66 -0.22 -4.06 3.81
N LEU A 67 -0.21 -3.52 2.59
CA LEU A 67 -0.25 -2.07 2.36
C LEU A 67 -1.53 -1.45 2.91
N ASN A 68 -2.68 -2.09 2.68
CA ASN A 68 -3.94 -1.65 3.27
C ASN A 68 -3.93 -1.71 4.80
N TRP A 69 -3.35 -2.75 5.40
CA TRP A 69 -3.18 -2.83 6.85
C TRP A 69 -2.30 -1.70 7.37
N ILE A 70 -1.15 -1.46 6.74
CA ILE A 70 -0.23 -0.38 7.12
C ILE A 70 -0.96 0.96 7.03
N TYR A 71 -1.73 1.18 5.96
CA TYR A 71 -2.57 2.37 5.83
C TYR A 71 -3.58 2.50 6.96
N THR A 72 -4.38 1.46 7.24
CA THR A 72 -5.42 1.54 8.27
C THR A 72 -4.83 1.71 9.67
N ARG A 73 -3.69 1.08 9.95
CA ARG A 73 -2.96 1.26 11.21
C ARG A 73 -2.39 2.66 11.33
N TRP A 74 -1.81 3.21 10.27
CA TRP A 74 -1.32 4.58 10.26
C TRP A 74 -2.49 5.59 10.38
N ALA A 75 -3.55 5.39 9.61
CA ALA A 75 -4.75 6.21 9.67
C ALA A 75 -5.34 6.19 11.08
N ASN A 76 -5.46 5.01 11.73
CA ASN A 76 -5.91 4.92 13.11
C ASN A 76 -4.96 5.61 14.09
N ALA A 77 -3.64 5.41 13.99
CA ALA A 77 -2.67 6.06 14.87
C ALA A 77 -2.69 7.59 14.74
N TYR A 78 -2.89 8.09 13.52
CA TYR A 78 -2.90 9.52 13.22
C TYR A 78 -4.24 10.20 13.51
N TYR A 79 -5.36 9.50 13.26
CA TYR A 79 -6.69 9.99 13.63
C TYR A 79 -6.90 9.98 15.13
N ASP A 80 -6.56 8.90 15.85
CA ASP A 80 -6.84 8.83 17.29
C ASP A 80 -6.05 9.84 18.11
N GLU A 81 -4.78 10.12 17.79
CA GLU A 81 -4.01 11.13 18.52
C GLU A 81 -4.55 12.54 18.34
N ARG A 82 -4.99 12.90 17.12
CA ARG A 82 -5.50 14.24 16.82
C ARG A 82 -6.94 14.40 17.32
N VAL A 83 -7.77 13.37 17.18
CA VAL A 83 -9.16 13.34 17.68
C VAL A 83 -9.19 13.38 19.20
N LYS A 84 -8.36 12.59 19.91
CA LYS A 84 -8.26 12.67 21.39
C LYS A 84 -7.83 14.05 21.87
N ARG A 85 -6.87 14.68 21.17
CA ARG A 85 -6.35 15.99 21.56
C ARG A 85 -7.39 17.11 21.38
N ILE A 86 -8.36 16.94 20.47
CA ILE A 86 -9.46 17.89 20.24
C ILE A 86 -10.69 17.57 21.11
N LEU A 87 -11.00 16.30 21.36
CA LEU A 87 -12.20 15.88 22.12
C LEU A 87 -12.03 15.84 23.65
N GLY A 88 -10.82 15.99 24.19
CA GLY A 88 -10.60 16.25 25.61
C GLY A 88 -11.27 15.25 26.57
N ARG A 89 -11.22 13.94 26.27
CA ARG A 89 -11.62 12.85 27.17
C ARG A 89 -10.64 11.69 27.08
#